data_AF-T0SGL3-F1
#
_entry.id   AF-T0SGL3-F1
#
_cell.length_a   1.000
_cell.length_b   1.000
_cell.length_c   1.000
_cell.angle_alpha   90.00
_cell.angle_beta   90.00
_cell.angle_gamma   90.00
#
_symmetry.space_group_name_H-M   'P 1'
#
loop_
_entity.id
_entity.type
_entity.pdbx_description
1 polymer ?
#
loop_
_entity_poly.entity_id
_entity_poly.type
_entity_poly.pdbx_seq_one_letter_code
_entity_poly.pdbx_strand_id
1 'polypeptide(L)'
;MVGVSRAVVATAVASALSTAIAVYYALHHATSKAAKAELKDLGKKERDGRVRLQIALGSAQDKIKALEAALQSHGVSPQEILDLTTTNAKPKRGAKKDVVVPLLTVQTIGAIASPYSTRNGTPRQPSLVTTSVAKLQLHKHIPPSALLSLAEFSHVWVVFHFHQNTNVHKPTAQVKATIKPPRLNGAAVGVLATRSPHRPAPIGLSLAKVIAVNADEGYVLFQGLDLVHGTPVVDIKPYVAFSDTPSDAFAPAWVGKEHADGDEPLAITHVSFDDGAADVIASAFQACKATRSKLCAIDLFPTLESFVAFVQENLRLDMRSTRERVDPKFDDYRVTLCDIVISYRMTQPGPGVAIMGADVVTDATAQPRNE
;
A
#
# COMPACT_ATOMS: atom_id res chain seq x y z
N MET A 1 42.76 54.85 44.15
CA MET A 1 41.85 55.69 43.33
C MET A 1 41.73 54.99 41.99
N VAL A 2 40.59 54.40 41.62
CA VAL A 2 39.40 55.11 41.14
C VAL A 2 38.15 54.53 41.81
N GLY A 3 37.48 55.34 42.65
CA GLY A 3 36.19 54.98 43.23
C GLY A 3 35.09 55.27 42.21
N VAL A 4 34.47 54.23 41.66
CA VAL A 4 33.26 54.41 40.84
C VAL A 4 32.18 55.01 41.74
N SER A 5 31.71 56.21 41.39
CA SER A 5 30.70 56.92 42.18
C SER A 5 29.42 56.09 42.31
N ARG A 6 28.87 55.98 43.53
CA ARG A 6 27.57 55.33 43.80
C ARG A 6 26.45 55.84 42.89
N ALA A 7 26.53 57.09 42.44
CA ALA A 7 25.59 57.67 41.48
C ALA A 7 25.68 57.00 40.10
N VAL A 8 26.88 56.67 39.62
CA VAL A 8 27.07 56.00 38.32
C VAL A 8 26.53 54.57 38.34
N VAL A 9 26.73 53.85 39.45
CA VAL A 9 26.18 52.50 39.64
C VAL A 9 24.65 52.54 39.73
N ALA A 10 24.08 53.50 40.46
CA ALA A 10 22.62 53.65 40.57
C ALA A 10 21.96 53.98 39.21
N THR A 11 22.56 54.88 38.42
CA THR A 11 22.05 55.24 37.09
C THR A 11 22.19 54.08 36.10
N ALA A 12 23.27 53.31 36.16
CA ALA A 12 23.46 52.12 35.33
C ALA A 12 22.44 51.01 35.68
N VAL A 13 22.17 50.78 36.97
CA VAL A 13 21.18 49.80 37.42
C VAL A 13 19.76 50.24 37.04
N ALA A 14 19.41 51.51 37.20
CA ALA A 14 18.11 52.04 36.80
C ALA A 14 17.88 51.97 35.27
N SER A 15 18.91 52.27 34.48
CA SER A 15 18.90 52.13 33.02
C SER A 15 18.73 50.67 32.59
N ALA A 16 19.46 49.74 33.21
CA ALA A 16 19.36 48.32 32.91
C ALA A 16 17.99 47.75 33.27
N LEU A 17 17.41 48.15 34.42
CA LEU A 17 16.07 47.70 34.83
C LEU A 17 14.98 48.22 33.88
N SER A 18 15.06 49.50 33.50
CA SER A 18 14.12 50.11 32.55
C SER A 18 14.17 49.44 31.17
N THR A 19 15.38 49.12 30.70
CA THR A 19 15.60 48.40 29.44
C THR A 19 15.07 46.97 29.50
N ALA A 20 15.30 46.26 30.61
CA ALA A 20 14.78 44.90 30.80
C ALA A 20 13.24 44.86 30.83
N ILE A 21 12.60 45.85 31.47
CA ILE A 21 11.15 45.99 31.48
C ILE A 21 10.61 46.28 30.08
N ALA A 22 11.25 47.19 29.33
CA ALA A 22 10.85 47.50 27.96
C ALA A 22 10.97 46.28 27.02
N VAL A 23 12.06 45.50 27.14
CA VAL A 23 12.26 44.26 26.37
C VAL A 23 11.22 43.21 26.74
N TYR A 24 10.93 43.03 28.03
CA TYR A 24 9.88 42.11 28.49
C TYR A 24 8.51 42.46 27.91
N TYR A 25 8.08 43.72 27.99
CA TYR A 25 6.81 44.17 27.42
C TYR A 25 6.78 44.06 25.89
N ALA A 26 7.88 44.38 25.20
CA ALA A 26 7.97 44.25 23.74
C ALA A 26 7.87 42.77 23.30
N LEU A 27 8.58 41.87 23.98
CA LEU A 27 8.50 40.42 23.73
C LEU A 27 7.09 39.89 24.01
N HIS A 28 6.50 40.26 25.15
CA HIS A 28 5.17 39.78 25.54
C HIS A 28 4.05 40.34 24.64
N HIS A 29 4.22 41.55 24.11
CA HIS A 29 3.31 42.13 23.13
C HIS A 29 3.47 41.48 21.74
N ALA A 30 4.71 41.19 21.34
CA ALA A 30 5.01 40.48 20.09
C ALA A 30 4.46 39.04 20.09
N THR A 31 4.63 38.29 21.18
CA THR A 31 4.06 36.94 21.33
C THR A 31 2.53 36.97 21.34
N SER A 32 1.91 37.96 22.01
CA SER A 32 0.46 38.15 21.97
C SER A 32 -0.06 38.46 20.56
N LYS A 33 0.67 39.28 19.78
CA LYS A 33 0.31 39.61 18.39
C LYS A 33 0.42 38.37 17.48
N ALA A 34 1.46 37.55 17.66
CA ALA A 34 1.62 36.29 16.92
C ALA A 34 0.50 35.29 17.25
N ALA A 35 0.17 35.09 18.52
CA ALA A 35 -0.91 34.20 18.94
C ALA A 35 -2.29 34.65 18.40
N LYS A 36 -2.55 35.97 18.34
CA LYS A 36 -3.78 36.51 17.72
C LYS A 36 -3.83 36.26 16.20
N ALA A 37 -2.70 36.33 15.51
CA ALA A 37 -2.61 36.02 14.09
C ALA A 37 -2.84 34.54 13.82
N GLU A 38 -2.26 33.66 14.64
CA GLU A 38 -2.47 32.21 14.58
C GLU A 38 -3.93 31.83 14.86
N LEU A 39 -4.56 32.44 15.87
CA LEU A 39 -5.99 32.23 16.15
C LEU A 39 -6.88 32.68 14.99
N LYS A 40 -6.52 33.78 14.32
CA LYS A 40 -7.25 34.27 13.13
C LYS A 40 -7.07 33.33 11.94
N ASP A 41 -5.89 32.74 11.75
CA ASP A 41 -5.62 31.75 10.72
C ASP A 41 -6.35 30.43 10.99
N LEU A 42 -6.34 29.95 12.24
CA LEU A 42 -7.14 28.79 12.67
C LEU A 42 -8.64 29.03 12.46
N GLY A 43 -9.15 30.21 12.80
CA GLY A 43 -10.55 30.58 12.55
C GLY A 43 -10.89 30.75 11.05
N LYS A 44 -9.89 31.05 10.20
CA LYS A 44 -10.06 31.01 8.73
C LYS A 44 -10.12 29.55 8.24
N LYS A 45 -9.18 28.71 8.67
CA LYS A 45 -9.14 27.26 8.36
C LYS A 45 -10.40 26.54 8.83
N GLU A 46 -10.94 26.89 10.00
CA GLU A 46 -12.22 26.35 10.51
C GLU A 46 -13.39 26.75 9.60
N ARG A 47 -13.48 28.02 9.20
CA ARG A 47 -14.54 28.50 8.28
C ARG A 47 -14.44 27.85 6.91
N ASP A 48 -13.25 27.76 6.34
CA ASP A 48 -13.02 27.09 5.06
C ASP A 48 -13.36 25.59 5.16
N GLY A 49 -13.03 24.95 6.28
CA GLY A 49 -13.43 23.57 6.60
C GLY A 49 -14.95 23.39 6.70
N ARG A 50 -15.65 24.32 7.37
CA ARG A 50 -17.13 24.33 7.45
C ARG A 50 -17.78 24.50 6.08
N VAL A 51 -17.27 25.42 5.26
CA VAL A 51 -17.77 25.63 3.88
C VAL A 51 -17.57 24.38 3.03
N ARG A 52 -16.39 23.74 3.10
CA ARG A 52 -16.14 22.47 2.41
C ARG A 52 -17.07 21.36 2.88
N LEU A 53 -17.30 21.24 4.20
CA LEU A 53 -18.25 20.27 4.76
C LEU A 53 -19.69 20.54 4.30
N GLN A 54 -20.08 21.82 4.18
CA GLN A 54 -21.42 22.19 3.72
C GLN A 54 -21.62 21.90 2.23
N ILE A 55 -20.60 22.13 1.39
CA ILE A 55 -20.60 21.72 -0.02
C ILE A 55 -20.66 20.19 -0.14
N ALA A 56 -19.86 19.47 0.64
CA ALA A 56 -19.86 18.01 0.66
C ALA A 56 -21.21 17.44 1.13
N LEU A 57 -21.84 18.06 2.13
CA LEU A 57 -23.17 17.70 2.60
C LEU A 57 -24.23 17.94 1.53
N GLY A 58 -24.19 19.09 0.85
CA GLY A 58 -25.09 19.37 -0.28
C GLY A 58 -24.92 18.35 -1.41
N SER A 59 -23.68 18.06 -1.81
CA SER A 59 -23.39 17.04 -2.81
C SER A 59 -23.85 15.63 -2.39
N ALA A 60 -23.72 15.29 -1.10
CA ALA A 60 -24.25 14.03 -0.57
C ALA A 60 -25.78 13.99 -0.59
N GLN A 61 -26.46 15.09 -0.26
CA GLN A 61 -27.93 15.22 -0.35
C GLN A 61 -28.41 15.09 -1.80
N ASP A 62 -27.71 15.70 -2.75
CA ASP A 62 -28.02 15.58 -4.18
C ASP A 62 -27.82 14.14 -4.68
N LYS A 63 -26.74 13.46 -4.25
CA LYS A 63 -26.51 12.04 -4.52
C LYS A 63 -27.62 11.15 -3.94
N ILE A 64 -28.06 11.42 -2.70
CA ILE A 64 -29.18 10.69 -2.08
C ILE A 64 -30.46 10.87 -2.91
N LYS A 65 -30.78 12.11 -3.30
CA LYS A 65 -31.97 12.41 -4.11
C LYS A 65 -31.93 11.74 -5.49
N ALA A 66 -30.76 11.69 -6.11
CA ALA A 66 -30.56 10.99 -7.38
C ALA A 66 -30.74 9.46 -7.24
N LEU A 67 -30.21 8.87 -6.16
CA LEU A 67 -30.39 7.45 -5.86
C LEU A 67 -31.85 7.11 -5.53
N GLU A 68 -32.54 7.96 -4.78
CA GLU A 68 -33.97 7.81 -4.49
C GLU A 68 -34.83 7.87 -5.76
N ALA A 69 -34.53 8.82 -6.66
CA ALA A 69 -35.21 8.91 -7.96
C ALA A 69 -34.93 7.68 -8.85
N ALA A 70 -33.70 7.14 -8.82
CA ALA A 70 -33.35 5.91 -9.54
C ALA A 70 -34.02 4.66 -8.94
N LEU A 71 -34.19 4.58 -7.62
CA LEU A 71 -34.95 3.49 -6.97
C LEU A 71 -36.42 3.50 -7.40
N GLN A 72 -37.02 4.70 -7.41
CA GLN A 72 -38.43 4.89 -7.79
C GLN A 72 -38.69 4.48 -9.25
N SER A 73 -37.75 4.69 -10.17
CA SER A 73 -37.89 4.28 -11.57
C SER A 73 -37.79 2.77 -11.79
N HIS A 74 -37.18 2.03 -10.85
CA HIS A 74 -37.04 0.57 -10.90
C HIS A 74 -38.15 -0.18 -10.12
N GLY A 75 -39.12 0.54 -9.56
CA GLY A 75 -40.28 -0.06 -8.87
C GLY A 75 -39.96 -0.73 -7.53
N VAL A 76 -38.80 -0.41 -6.92
CA VAL A 76 -38.39 -0.94 -5.61
C VAL A 76 -38.54 0.14 -4.56
N SER A 77 -39.25 -0.13 -3.48
CA SER A 77 -39.47 0.85 -2.42
C SER A 77 -38.19 1.04 -1.59
N PRO A 78 -37.79 2.29 -1.23
CA PRO A 78 -36.66 2.53 -0.34
C PRO A 78 -36.78 1.81 1.01
N GLN A 79 -38.01 1.61 1.50
CA GLN A 79 -38.29 0.90 2.74
C GLN A 79 -38.00 -0.60 2.61
N GLU A 80 -38.29 -1.21 1.45
CA GLU A 80 -38.00 -2.62 1.19
C GLU A 80 -36.48 -2.88 1.16
N ILE A 81 -35.70 -1.95 0.61
CA ILE A 81 -34.22 -2.03 0.65
C ILE A 81 -33.69 -1.79 2.07
N LEU A 82 -34.28 -0.86 2.83
CA LEU A 82 -33.89 -0.58 4.20
C LEU A 82 -34.15 -1.78 5.13
N ASP A 83 -35.28 -2.46 4.94
CA ASP A 83 -35.63 -3.67 5.67
C ASP A 83 -34.67 -4.85 5.34
N LEU A 84 -34.11 -4.88 4.12
CA LEU A 84 -33.09 -5.85 3.71
C LEU A 84 -31.66 -5.51 4.20
N THR A 85 -31.37 -4.25 4.52
CA THR A 85 -30.00 -3.75 4.83
C THR A 85 -29.76 -3.47 6.31
N THR A 86 -30.81 -3.40 7.14
CA THR A 86 -30.75 -3.21 8.60
C THR A 86 -30.06 -4.35 9.37
N THR A 87 -29.65 -5.44 8.70
CA THR A 87 -28.99 -6.60 9.31
C THR A 87 -27.47 -6.51 9.42
N ASN A 88 -26.82 -5.37 9.09
CA ASN A 88 -25.37 -5.20 9.25
C ASN A 88 -24.88 -5.14 10.72
N ALA A 89 -25.76 -5.38 11.70
CA ALA A 89 -25.37 -5.64 13.08
C ALA A 89 -24.54 -6.94 13.18
N LYS A 90 -23.59 -7.00 14.13
CA LYS A 90 -22.81 -8.23 14.39
C LYS A 90 -23.78 -9.41 14.58
N PRO A 91 -23.72 -10.46 13.76
CA PRO A 91 -24.63 -11.59 13.89
C PRO A 91 -24.42 -12.26 15.26
N LYS A 92 -25.53 -12.58 15.94
CA LYS A 92 -25.48 -13.42 17.15
C LYS A 92 -24.90 -14.78 16.74
N ARG A 93 -23.99 -15.32 17.56
CA ARG A 93 -23.25 -16.56 17.28
C ARG A 93 -24.26 -17.72 17.16
N GLY A 94 -24.63 -18.08 15.93
CA GLY A 94 -25.54 -19.19 15.65
C GLY A 94 -24.91 -20.56 15.95
N ALA A 95 -25.75 -21.53 16.29
CA ALA A 95 -25.32 -22.91 16.50
C ALA A 95 -24.66 -23.47 15.23
N LYS A 96 -23.52 -24.15 15.39
CA LYS A 96 -22.81 -24.83 14.29
C LYS A 96 -23.67 -25.98 13.81
N LYS A 97 -24.28 -25.85 12.63
CA LYS A 97 -24.72 -27.01 11.86
C LYS A 97 -23.54 -27.48 11.02
N ASP A 98 -23.32 -28.79 10.96
CA ASP A 98 -22.35 -29.39 10.05
C ASP A 98 -22.86 -29.19 8.62
N VAL A 99 -22.40 -28.11 7.98
CA VAL A 99 -22.66 -27.84 6.58
C VAL A 99 -21.57 -28.52 5.77
N VAL A 100 -21.95 -29.49 4.95
CA VAL A 100 -21.05 -30.07 3.95
C VAL A 100 -20.77 -28.98 2.91
N VAL A 101 -19.53 -28.49 2.88
CA VAL A 101 -19.08 -27.52 1.88
C VAL A 101 -18.51 -28.30 0.69
N PRO A 102 -19.02 -28.10 -0.55
CA PRO A 102 -18.46 -28.77 -1.72
C PRO A 102 -17.02 -28.29 -1.95
N LEU A 103 -16.10 -29.25 -2.12
CA LEU A 103 -14.71 -28.96 -2.46
C LEU A 103 -14.56 -28.88 -3.99
N LEU A 104 -13.91 -27.83 -4.46
CA LEU A 104 -13.57 -27.65 -5.87
C LEU A 104 -12.08 -27.91 -6.08
N THR A 105 -11.74 -28.85 -6.96
CA THR A 105 -10.38 -29.05 -7.45
C THR A 105 -10.19 -28.23 -8.72
N VAL A 106 -9.20 -27.33 -8.72
CA VAL A 106 -8.93 -26.42 -9.83
C VAL A 106 -7.53 -26.73 -10.38
N GLN A 107 -7.43 -26.97 -11.69
CA GLN A 107 -6.13 -27.07 -12.36
C GLN A 107 -5.57 -25.68 -12.61
N THR A 108 -4.27 -25.51 -12.41
CA THR A 108 -3.57 -24.25 -12.68
C THR A 108 -3.14 -24.22 -14.13
N ILE A 109 -3.14 -23.02 -14.74
CA ILE A 109 -2.67 -22.84 -16.12
C ILE A 109 -1.17 -22.57 -16.20
N GLY A 110 -0.56 -22.15 -15.09
CA GLY A 110 0.85 -21.77 -15.05
C GLY A 110 1.29 -21.26 -13.68
N ALA A 111 2.53 -20.78 -13.61
CA ALA A 111 3.10 -20.20 -12.41
C ALA A 111 3.75 -18.85 -12.70
N ILE A 112 3.67 -17.95 -11.73
CA ILE A 112 4.29 -16.62 -11.79
C ILE A 112 5.75 -16.70 -11.37
N ALA A 113 6.61 -16.16 -12.21
CA ALA A 113 7.92 -15.70 -11.84
C ALA A 113 7.89 -14.18 -11.61
N SER A 114 8.08 -13.73 -10.37
CA SER A 114 8.09 -12.32 -9.99
C SER A 114 9.38 -11.99 -9.21
N PRO A 115 9.69 -10.69 -9.01
CA PRO A 115 10.82 -10.28 -8.18
C PRO A 115 10.57 -10.44 -6.68
N TYR A 116 9.43 -11.02 -6.27
CA TYR A 116 9.05 -11.11 -4.86
C TYR A 116 9.26 -12.53 -4.34
N SER A 117 10.44 -12.84 -3.83
CA SER A 117 10.77 -14.19 -3.32
C SER A 117 9.99 -14.54 -2.05
N THR A 118 9.60 -13.54 -1.26
CA THR A 118 8.82 -13.70 -0.04
C THR A 118 7.61 -12.77 -0.05
N ARG A 119 6.68 -13.01 0.88
CA ARG A 119 5.56 -12.10 1.13
C ARG A 119 6.07 -10.71 1.44
N ASN A 120 7.16 -10.58 2.21
CA ASN A 120 7.77 -9.29 2.52
C ASN A 120 8.42 -8.67 1.27
N GLY A 121 8.13 -7.41 0.98
CA GLY A 121 8.43 -6.72 -0.29
C GLY A 121 7.35 -6.82 -1.37
N THR A 122 6.37 -7.70 -1.24
CA THR A 122 5.25 -7.77 -2.20
C THR A 122 4.29 -6.60 -1.97
N PRO A 123 3.90 -5.82 -3.01
CA PRO A 123 2.99 -4.71 -2.84
C PRO A 123 1.61 -5.19 -2.35
N ARG A 124 0.89 -4.30 -1.66
CA ARG A 124 -0.42 -4.62 -1.04
C ARG A 124 -1.57 -4.76 -2.04
N GLN A 125 -1.43 -4.17 -3.23
CA GLN A 125 -2.39 -4.15 -4.32
C GLN A 125 -1.61 -4.15 -5.64
N PRO A 126 -2.19 -4.65 -6.74
CA PRO A 126 -1.58 -4.56 -8.05
C PRO A 126 -1.52 -3.10 -8.53
N SER A 127 -0.75 -2.84 -9.56
CA SER A 127 -0.53 -1.53 -10.21
C SER A 127 0.17 -0.46 -9.36
N LEU A 128 0.43 -0.70 -8.07
CA LEU A 128 1.13 0.27 -7.22
C LEU A 128 2.62 0.39 -7.55
N VAL A 129 3.31 -0.72 -7.82
CA VAL A 129 4.73 -0.75 -8.21
C VAL A 129 4.78 -0.96 -9.71
N THR A 130 4.81 0.13 -10.47
CA THR A 130 4.73 0.06 -11.93
C THR A 130 6.02 -0.49 -12.55
N THR A 131 7.18 -0.31 -11.96
CA THR A 131 8.46 -0.87 -12.44
C THR A 131 8.57 -2.38 -12.25
N SER A 132 7.67 -3.01 -11.48
CA SER A 132 7.67 -4.45 -11.24
C SER A 132 7.25 -5.21 -12.50
N VAL A 133 8.08 -6.16 -12.93
CA VAL A 133 7.82 -7.06 -14.05
C VAL A 133 7.69 -8.49 -13.55
N ALA A 134 6.70 -9.22 -14.04
CA ALA A 134 6.51 -10.63 -13.72
C ALA A 134 6.18 -11.43 -14.99
N LYS A 135 6.59 -12.69 -15.01
CA LYS A 135 6.34 -13.64 -16.10
C LYS A 135 5.39 -14.73 -15.65
N LEU A 136 4.27 -14.91 -16.35
CA LEU A 136 3.49 -16.14 -16.26
C LEU A 136 4.05 -17.15 -17.25
N GLN A 137 4.59 -18.26 -16.74
CA GLN A 137 4.94 -19.40 -17.56
C GLN A 137 3.78 -20.40 -17.56
N LEU A 138 3.23 -20.71 -18.74
CA LEU A 138 2.19 -21.73 -18.87
C LEU A 138 2.73 -23.12 -18.57
N HIS A 139 1.88 -23.96 -17.99
CA HIS A 139 2.16 -25.38 -17.84
C HIS A 139 2.09 -26.08 -19.20
N LYS A 140 2.85 -27.17 -19.35
CA LYS A 140 2.96 -27.92 -20.61
C LYS A 140 1.63 -28.46 -21.15
N HIS A 141 0.62 -28.65 -20.29
CA HIS A 141 -0.69 -29.14 -20.71
C HIS A 141 -1.58 -28.04 -21.31
N ILE A 142 -1.20 -26.77 -21.15
CA ILE A 142 -1.89 -25.64 -21.80
C ILE A 142 -1.23 -25.40 -23.15
N PRO A 143 -1.98 -25.50 -24.27
CA PRO A 143 -1.40 -25.25 -25.58
C PRO A 143 -1.04 -23.77 -25.74
N PRO A 144 0.15 -23.45 -26.30
CA PRO A 144 0.54 -22.10 -26.73
C PRO A 144 -0.54 -21.25 -27.39
N SER A 145 -1.37 -21.87 -28.24
CA SER A 145 -2.46 -21.21 -28.96
C SER A 145 -3.53 -20.61 -28.06
N ALA A 146 -3.59 -20.98 -26.78
CA ALA A 146 -4.45 -20.36 -25.78
C ALA A 146 -4.12 -18.86 -25.55
N LEU A 147 -2.93 -18.41 -25.97
CA LEU A 147 -2.50 -17.02 -25.89
C LEU A 147 -2.79 -16.20 -27.16
N LEU A 148 -3.40 -16.79 -28.17
CA LEU A 148 -3.73 -16.09 -29.42
C LEU A 148 -4.58 -14.84 -29.14
N SER A 149 -4.23 -13.72 -29.78
CA SER A 149 -4.86 -12.41 -29.60
C SER A 149 -4.77 -11.78 -28.21
N LEU A 150 -4.11 -12.41 -27.23
CA LEU A 150 -3.96 -11.83 -25.89
C LEU A 150 -3.16 -10.51 -25.92
N ALA A 151 -2.21 -10.39 -26.84
CA ALA A 151 -1.40 -9.18 -27.03
C ALA A 151 -2.20 -7.96 -27.51
N GLU A 152 -3.44 -8.15 -27.98
CA GLU A 152 -4.34 -7.06 -28.40
C GLU A 152 -4.93 -6.32 -27.18
N PHE A 153 -4.83 -6.91 -25.98
CA PHE A 153 -5.31 -6.31 -24.74
C PHE A 153 -4.17 -5.65 -23.97
N SER A 154 -4.39 -4.41 -23.53
CA SER A 154 -3.43 -3.72 -22.65
C SER A 154 -3.40 -4.30 -21.24
N HIS A 155 -4.51 -4.85 -20.76
CA HIS A 155 -4.66 -5.36 -19.41
C HIS A 155 -5.44 -6.67 -19.37
N VAL A 156 -5.14 -7.49 -18.37
CA VAL A 156 -5.85 -8.74 -18.07
C VAL A 156 -6.11 -8.84 -16.57
N TRP A 157 -7.21 -9.48 -16.23
CA TRP A 157 -7.42 -10.05 -14.91
C TRP A 157 -6.60 -11.33 -14.78
N VAL A 158 -5.83 -11.43 -13.70
CA VAL A 158 -5.12 -12.65 -13.32
C VAL A 158 -5.80 -13.23 -12.09
N VAL A 159 -6.32 -14.46 -12.21
CA VAL A 159 -6.93 -15.21 -11.12
C VAL A 159 -5.92 -16.23 -10.62
N PHE A 160 -5.64 -16.24 -9.32
CA PHE A 160 -4.54 -17.03 -8.76
C PHE A 160 -4.87 -17.58 -7.37
N HIS A 161 -4.05 -18.51 -6.90
CA HIS A 161 -4.18 -19.12 -5.58
C HIS A 161 -3.12 -18.58 -4.61
N PHE A 162 -3.52 -18.15 -3.41
CA PHE A 162 -2.62 -17.71 -2.34
C PHE A 162 -1.88 -18.89 -1.68
N HIS A 163 -0.98 -19.53 -2.42
CA HIS A 163 -0.29 -20.76 -2.01
C HIS A 163 0.59 -20.62 -0.76
N GLN A 164 1.11 -19.43 -0.44
CA GLN A 164 1.87 -19.18 0.80
C GLN A 164 0.99 -18.81 2.00
N ASN A 165 -0.34 -18.88 1.88
CA ASN A 165 -1.23 -18.63 3.00
C ASN A 165 -1.32 -19.87 3.91
N THR A 166 -0.61 -19.82 5.04
CA THR A 166 -0.47 -20.93 5.99
C THR A 166 -1.74 -21.30 6.76
N ASN A 167 -2.81 -20.49 6.68
CA ASN A 167 -4.04 -20.70 7.46
C ASN A 167 -5.08 -21.60 6.77
N VAL A 168 -4.89 -21.97 5.50
CA VAL A 168 -5.93 -22.62 4.69
C VAL A 168 -5.93 -24.16 4.83
N HIS A 169 -4.77 -24.77 5.10
CA HIS A 169 -4.61 -26.24 5.05
C HIS A 169 -4.92 -26.97 6.36
N LYS A 170 -5.61 -26.32 7.31
CA LYS A 170 -6.11 -27.00 8.51
C LYS A 170 -7.59 -27.27 8.30
N PRO A 171 -8.02 -28.54 8.12
CA PRO A 171 -9.44 -28.91 7.99
C PRO A 171 -10.31 -28.43 9.16
N THR A 172 -9.68 -28.09 10.29
CA THR A 172 -10.29 -27.59 11.53
C THR A 172 -10.10 -26.09 11.77
N ALA A 173 -9.41 -25.36 10.89
CA ALA A 173 -9.21 -23.93 11.07
C ALA A 173 -10.55 -23.19 10.86
N GLN A 174 -11.04 -22.59 11.94
CA GLN A 174 -12.16 -21.67 11.86
C GLN A 174 -11.79 -20.51 10.94
N VAL A 175 -12.57 -20.32 9.87
CA VAL A 175 -12.42 -19.17 8.97
C VAL A 175 -12.52 -17.91 9.83
N LYS A 176 -11.46 -17.08 9.83
CA LYS A 176 -11.51 -15.77 10.49
C LYS A 176 -12.53 -14.92 9.75
N ALA A 177 -13.70 -14.72 10.38
CA ALA A 177 -14.79 -13.96 9.79
C ALA A 177 -14.44 -12.47 9.59
N THR A 178 -13.51 -11.94 10.40
CA THR A 178 -13.11 -10.53 10.37
C THR A 178 -11.59 -10.37 10.35
N ILE A 179 -11.11 -9.31 9.69
CA ILE A 179 -9.71 -8.88 9.68
C ILE A 179 -9.60 -7.41 10.09
N LYS A 180 -8.38 -6.94 10.38
CA LYS A 180 -8.07 -5.54 10.70
C LYS A 180 -7.22 -4.94 9.57
N PRO A 181 -7.83 -4.27 8.57
CA PRO A 181 -7.07 -3.63 7.51
C PRO A 181 -6.15 -2.53 8.07
N PRO A 182 -4.95 -2.32 7.49
CA PRO A 182 -4.05 -1.26 7.93
C PRO A 182 -4.68 0.14 7.93
N ARG A 183 -5.58 0.40 6.98
CA ARG A 183 -6.27 1.69 6.80
C ARG A 183 -7.37 1.98 7.83
N LEU A 184 -7.70 1.01 8.69
CA LEU A 184 -8.85 1.12 9.60
C LEU A 184 -8.44 1.27 11.08
N ASN A 185 -7.20 1.70 11.36
CA ASN A 185 -6.71 2.03 12.70
C ASN A 185 -7.04 0.99 13.79
N GLY A 186 -6.99 -0.30 13.43
CA GLY A 186 -7.23 -1.42 14.35
C GLY A 186 -8.68 -1.87 14.50
N ALA A 187 -9.65 -1.21 13.86
CA ALA A 187 -11.02 -1.71 13.77
C ALA A 187 -11.10 -2.92 12.82
N ALA A 188 -12.10 -3.78 13.07
CA ALA A 188 -12.26 -5.04 12.37
C ALA A 188 -13.45 -4.98 11.40
N VAL A 189 -13.26 -5.53 10.20
CA VAL A 189 -14.29 -5.66 9.15
C VAL A 189 -14.36 -7.09 8.66
N GLY A 190 -15.51 -7.48 8.09
CA GLY A 190 -15.68 -8.82 7.53
C GLY A 190 -14.64 -9.13 6.44
N VAL A 191 -14.10 -10.35 6.43
CA VAL A 191 -13.06 -10.74 5.46
C VAL A 191 -13.52 -10.59 4.01
N LEU A 192 -14.81 -10.82 3.73
CA LEU A 192 -15.41 -10.67 2.41
C LEU A 192 -15.57 -9.21 1.95
N ALA A 193 -15.54 -8.25 2.89
CA ALA A 193 -15.49 -6.82 2.58
C ALA A 193 -14.05 -6.32 2.32
N THR A 194 -13.09 -7.23 2.15
CA THR A 194 -11.66 -6.91 1.99
C THR A 194 -11.02 -7.80 0.92
N ARG A 195 -9.83 -7.39 0.47
CA ARG A 195 -8.94 -8.17 -0.41
C ARG A 195 -7.88 -8.96 0.35
N SER A 196 -8.16 -9.37 1.60
CA SER A 196 -7.20 -10.13 2.40
C SER A 196 -6.91 -11.50 1.78
N PRO A 197 -5.64 -11.96 1.75
CA PRO A 197 -5.31 -13.32 1.35
C PRO A 197 -5.85 -14.38 2.33
N HIS A 198 -6.08 -14.00 3.60
CA HIS A 198 -6.60 -14.88 4.65
C HIS A 198 -8.12 -15.03 4.59
N ARG A 199 -8.62 -15.69 3.55
CA ARG A 199 -10.04 -15.86 3.23
C ARG A 199 -10.44 -17.33 3.08
N PRO A 200 -11.75 -17.66 3.22
CA PRO A 200 -12.22 -19.05 3.15
C PRO A 200 -11.83 -19.79 1.86
N ALA A 201 -11.97 -19.13 0.70
CA ALA A 201 -11.41 -19.60 -0.55
C ALA A 201 -10.20 -18.71 -0.91
N PRO A 202 -8.96 -19.22 -0.87
CA PRO A 202 -7.73 -18.44 -1.06
C PRO A 202 -7.47 -18.10 -2.54
N ILE A 203 -8.47 -17.53 -3.21
CA ILE A 203 -8.38 -17.05 -4.58
C ILE A 203 -8.19 -15.53 -4.56
N GLY A 204 -7.17 -15.09 -5.29
CA GLY A 204 -6.86 -13.69 -5.54
C GLY A 204 -7.21 -13.27 -6.95
N LEU A 205 -7.27 -11.95 -7.14
CA LEU A 205 -7.58 -11.29 -8.40
C LEU A 205 -6.70 -10.06 -8.52
N SER A 206 -5.93 -9.97 -9.60
CA SER A 206 -5.06 -8.82 -9.87
C SER A 206 -5.30 -8.31 -11.29
N LEU A 207 -5.45 -6.99 -11.44
CA LEU A 207 -5.42 -6.35 -12.75
C LEU A 207 -3.95 -6.13 -13.12
N ALA A 208 -3.52 -6.73 -14.23
CA ALA A 208 -2.15 -6.67 -14.69
C ALA A 208 -2.10 -6.03 -16.07
N LYS A 209 -1.08 -5.20 -16.31
CA LYS A 209 -0.80 -4.68 -17.65
C LYS A 209 0.02 -5.71 -18.42
N VAL A 210 -0.38 -6.03 -19.64
CA VAL A 210 0.35 -6.92 -20.55
C VAL A 210 1.51 -6.14 -21.17
N ILE A 211 2.73 -6.64 -21.02
CA ILE A 211 3.94 -6.08 -21.64
C ILE A 211 4.24 -6.80 -22.95
N ALA A 212 4.21 -8.13 -22.91
CA ALA A 212 4.51 -8.97 -24.05
C ALA A 212 3.83 -10.34 -23.90
N VAL A 213 3.52 -10.95 -25.04
CA VAL A 213 3.02 -12.33 -25.13
C VAL A 213 3.95 -13.07 -26.07
N ASN A 214 4.52 -14.18 -25.60
CA ASN A 214 5.28 -15.09 -26.43
C ASN A 214 4.54 -16.43 -26.44
N ALA A 215 3.70 -16.63 -27.46
CA ALA A 215 2.93 -17.84 -27.59
C ALA A 215 3.84 -19.06 -27.80
N ASP A 216 4.85 -18.96 -28.66
CA ASP A 216 5.77 -20.05 -29.00
C ASP A 216 6.48 -20.62 -27.77
N GLU A 217 6.90 -19.77 -26.84
CA GLU A 217 7.51 -20.15 -25.57
C GLU A 217 6.49 -20.30 -24.41
N GLY A 218 5.21 -20.07 -24.68
CA GLY A 218 4.11 -20.26 -23.74
C GLY A 218 4.18 -19.36 -22.51
N TYR A 219 4.50 -18.07 -22.67
CA TYR A 219 4.54 -17.13 -21.56
C TYR A 219 3.94 -15.75 -21.86
N VAL A 220 3.60 -15.05 -20.77
CA VAL A 220 3.12 -13.67 -20.78
C VAL A 220 3.95 -12.85 -19.79
N LEU A 221 4.40 -11.66 -20.20
CA LEU A 221 5.03 -10.68 -19.34
C LEU A 221 4.00 -9.65 -18.89
N PHE A 222 4.02 -9.35 -17.60
CA PHE A 222 3.11 -8.44 -16.94
C PHE A 222 3.87 -7.35 -16.20
N GLN A 223 3.24 -6.18 -16.10
CA GLN A 223 3.68 -5.06 -15.26
C GLN A 223 2.73 -4.91 -14.07
N GLY A 224 3.29 -4.60 -12.89
CA GLY A 224 2.51 -4.19 -11.72
C GLY A 224 1.73 -5.31 -11.01
N LEU A 225 2.19 -6.56 -11.07
CA LEU A 225 1.60 -7.64 -10.28
C LEU A 225 2.01 -7.58 -8.80
N ASP A 226 1.13 -8.06 -7.92
CA ASP A 226 1.31 -8.15 -6.47
C ASP A 226 1.45 -9.60 -5.98
N LEU A 227 2.17 -10.41 -6.75
CA LEU A 227 2.23 -11.86 -6.58
C LEU A 227 3.63 -12.32 -6.18
N VAL A 228 3.72 -13.13 -5.14
CA VAL A 228 4.99 -13.80 -4.76
C VAL A 228 5.41 -14.79 -5.84
N HIS A 229 6.72 -15.01 -5.96
CA HIS A 229 7.29 -15.97 -6.89
C HIS A 229 6.71 -17.38 -6.62
N GLY A 230 6.44 -18.12 -7.70
CA GLY A 230 5.85 -19.45 -7.66
C GLY A 230 4.33 -19.44 -7.54
N THR A 231 3.68 -18.26 -7.52
CA THR A 231 2.22 -18.18 -7.40
C THR A 231 1.52 -18.94 -8.53
N PRO A 232 0.70 -19.96 -8.21
CA PRO A 232 -0.06 -20.70 -9.21
C PRO A 232 -1.20 -19.83 -9.75
N VAL A 233 -1.27 -19.73 -11.07
CA VAL A 233 -2.33 -19.03 -11.79
C VAL A 233 -3.41 -20.03 -12.15
N VAL A 234 -4.64 -19.67 -11.80
CA VAL A 234 -5.85 -20.42 -12.13
C VAL A 234 -6.35 -20.03 -13.52
N ASP A 235 -6.36 -18.74 -13.82
CA ASP A 235 -6.91 -18.23 -15.09
C ASP A 235 -6.40 -16.82 -15.42
N ILE A 236 -6.49 -16.44 -16.69
CA ILE A 236 -6.33 -15.06 -17.15
C ILE A 236 -7.51 -14.66 -18.04
N LYS A 237 -8.01 -13.44 -17.88
CA LYS A 237 -9.14 -12.92 -18.69
C LYS A 237 -8.84 -11.52 -19.19
N PRO A 238 -9.20 -11.15 -20.42
CA PRO A 238 -9.03 -9.79 -20.90
C PRO A 238 -9.81 -8.81 -20.01
N TYR A 239 -9.21 -7.67 -19.69
CA TYR A 239 -9.92 -6.57 -19.07
C TYR A 239 -10.75 -5.84 -20.13
N VAL A 240 -12.04 -5.69 -19.87
CA VAL A 240 -13.00 -5.12 -20.83
C VAL A 240 -13.61 -3.87 -20.23
N ALA A 241 -13.10 -2.70 -20.62
CA ALA A 241 -13.41 -1.43 -19.95
C ALA A 241 -14.91 -1.13 -19.82
N PHE A 242 -15.72 -1.41 -20.86
CA PHE A 242 -17.16 -1.16 -20.83
C PHE A 242 -17.93 -2.05 -19.83
N SER A 243 -17.38 -3.22 -19.49
CA SER A 243 -18.01 -4.20 -18.59
C SER A 243 -17.40 -4.15 -17.19
N ASP A 244 -16.09 -3.93 -17.09
CA ASP A 244 -15.33 -4.00 -15.85
C ASP A 244 -15.23 -2.65 -15.12
N THR A 245 -15.78 -1.57 -15.71
CA THR A 245 -15.82 -0.23 -15.12
C THR A 245 -17.25 0.27 -14.99
N PRO A 246 -18.01 -0.19 -13.97
CA PRO A 246 -19.33 0.34 -13.71
C PRO A 246 -19.24 1.82 -13.36
N SER A 247 -20.05 2.65 -14.02
CA SER A 247 -20.01 4.11 -13.86
C SER A 247 -20.47 4.60 -12.48
N ASP A 248 -21.17 3.76 -11.73
CA ASP A 248 -21.73 4.00 -10.40
C ASP A 248 -20.95 3.31 -9.28
N ALA A 249 -19.73 2.81 -9.56
CA ALA A 249 -18.88 2.17 -8.58
C ALA A 249 -18.59 3.08 -7.37
N PHE A 250 -18.80 2.55 -6.16
CA PHE A 250 -18.49 3.22 -4.90
C PHE A 250 -17.77 2.29 -3.92
N ALA A 251 -16.89 2.85 -3.10
CA ALA A 251 -16.24 2.15 -1.99
C ALA A 251 -16.33 2.98 -0.70
N PRO A 252 -16.41 2.34 0.49
CA PRO A 252 -16.41 3.07 1.76
C PRO A 252 -15.17 3.96 1.91
N ALA A 253 -15.34 5.13 2.56
CA ALA A 253 -14.28 6.13 2.71
C ALA A 253 -12.96 5.61 3.31
N TRP A 254 -13.01 4.54 4.12
CA TRP A 254 -11.82 3.93 4.73
C TRP A 254 -10.98 3.08 3.74
N VAL A 255 -11.55 2.67 2.60
CA VAL A 255 -10.82 1.99 1.54
C VAL A 255 -9.89 2.97 0.85
N GLY A 256 -10.30 4.22 0.72
CA GLY A 256 -9.56 5.32 0.12
C GLY A 256 -10.55 6.40 -0.29
N LYS A 257 -10.13 7.67 -0.27
CA LYS A 257 -10.86 8.70 -1.00
C LYS A 257 -10.79 8.33 -2.48
N GLU A 258 -11.85 8.66 -3.22
CA GLU A 258 -11.99 8.46 -4.66
C GLU A 258 -10.64 8.70 -5.38
N HIS A 259 -10.36 7.96 -6.46
CA HIS A 259 -9.13 7.96 -7.28
C HIS A 259 -8.56 9.34 -7.72
N ALA A 260 -9.14 10.45 -7.27
CA ALA A 260 -8.89 11.82 -7.68
C ALA A 260 -7.50 12.38 -7.34
N ASP A 261 -6.81 11.93 -6.28
CA ASP A 261 -5.64 12.67 -5.79
C ASP A 261 -4.29 11.91 -5.78
N GLY A 262 -4.20 10.69 -6.34
CA GLY A 262 -2.92 9.94 -6.35
C GLY A 262 -2.37 9.61 -4.94
N ASP A 263 -3.23 9.75 -3.93
CA ASP A 263 -2.91 9.74 -2.51
C ASP A 263 -2.95 8.28 -2.01
N GLU A 264 -1.94 7.46 -2.35
CA GLU A 264 -1.76 6.17 -1.65
C GLU A 264 -1.42 6.51 -0.20
N PRO A 265 -2.37 6.36 0.75
CA PRO A 265 -2.27 6.99 2.07
C PRO A 265 -1.19 6.35 2.95
N LEU A 266 -0.62 5.22 2.51
CA LEU A 266 0.46 4.50 3.20
C LEU A 266 1.82 4.65 2.51
N ALA A 267 1.89 5.43 1.42
CA ALA A 267 3.13 5.67 0.71
C ALA A 267 4.13 6.46 1.56
N ILE A 268 5.39 6.07 1.45
CA ILE A 268 6.55 6.79 1.96
C ILE A 268 6.79 8.01 1.07
N THR A 269 7.02 9.16 1.69
CA THR A 269 7.08 10.46 1.00
C THR A 269 8.36 10.63 0.18
N HIS A 270 9.45 10.01 0.61
CA HIS A 270 10.73 10.06 -0.09
C HIS A 270 11.56 8.80 0.14
N VAL A 271 12.26 8.35 -0.90
CA VAL A 271 13.25 7.27 -0.83
C VAL A 271 14.57 7.80 -1.36
N SER A 272 15.58 7.85 -0.49
CA SER A 272 16.95 8.26 -0.78
C SER A 272 17.90 7.07 -0.75
N PHE A 273 19.08 7.25 -1.34
CA PHE A 273 20.20 6.32 -1.25
C PHE A 273 21.28 6.97 -0.40
N ASP A 274 21.88 6.21 0.52
CA ASP A 274 23.16 6.59 1.12
C ASP A 274 24.27 6.54 0.04
N ASP A 275 25.39 7.22 0.28
CA ASP A 275 26.49 7.34 -0.69
C ASP A 275 26.97 5.96 -1.17
N GLY A 276 26.92 5.73 -2.49
CA GLY A 276 27.33 4.47 -3.11
C GLY A 276 26.33 3.30 -2.99
N ALA A 277 25.20 3.46 -2.27
CA ALA A 277 24.24 2.37 -2.08
C ALA A 277 23.62 1.88 -3.40
N ALA A 278 23.37 2.80 -4.35
CA ALA A 278 22.86 2.44 -5.68
C ALA A 278 23.84 1.54 -6.46
N ASP A 279 25.14 1.84 -6.40
CA ASP A 279 26.19 1.05 -7.07
C ASP A 279 26.35 -0.32 -6.42
N VAL A 280 26.20 -0.40 -5.09
CA VAL A 280 26.19 -1.68 -4.36
C VAL A 280 25.00 -2.54 -4.79
N ILE A 281 23.80 -1.97 -4.95
CA ILE A 281 22.62 -2.69 -5.43
C ILE A 281 22.83 -3.19 -6.86
N ALA A 282 23.33 -2.33 -7.75
CA ALA A 282 23.63 -2.70 -9.12
C ALA A 282 24.67 -3.83 -9.20
N SER A 283 25.74 -3.74 -8.41
CA SER A 283 26.79 -4.76 -8.33
C SER A 283 26.27 -6.09 -7.79
N ALA A 284 25.46 -6.06 -6.73
CA ALA A 284 24.81 -7.25 -6.18
C ALA A 284 23.89 -7.91 -7.22
N PHE A 285 23.12 -7.12 -7.97
CA PHE A 285 22.27 -7.64 -9.05
C PHE A 285 23.07 -8.25 -10.20
N GLN A 286 24.16 -7.62 -10.60
CA GLN A 286 25.07 -8.16 -11.61
C GLN A 286 25.69 -9.50 -11.16
N ALA A 287 26.17 -9.59 -9.92
CA ALA A 287 26.71 -10.83 -9.35
C ALA A 287 25.65 -11.94 -9.25
N CYS A 288 24.42 -11.57 -8.87
CA CYS A 288 23.27 -12.46 -8.81
C CYS A 288 22.90 -13.03 -10.20
N LYS A 289 22.91 -12.20 -11.25
CA LYS A 289 22.73 -12.64 -12.64
C LYS A 289 23.87 -13.55 -13.10
N ALA A 290 25.13 -13.22 -12.79
CA ALA A 290 26.30 -13.99 -13.20
C ALA A 290 26.33 -15.41 -12.60
N THR A 291 25.88 -15.55 -11.36
CA THR A 291 25.78 -16.85 -10.66
C THR A 291 24.52 -17.64 -11.03
N ARG A 292 23.66 -17.08 -11.89
CA ARG A 292 22.35 -17.65 -12.27
C ARG A 292 21.53 -18.09 -11.06
N SER A 293 21.46 -17.25 -10.03
CA SER A 293 20.57 -17.49 -8.88
C SER A 293 19.12 -17.69 -9.38
N LYS A 294 18.29 -18.36 -8.59
CA LYS A 294 16.96 -18.84 -9.01
C LYS A 294 16.11 -17.77 -9.68
N LEU A 295 16.02 -16.57 -9.09
CA LEU A 295 15.18 -15.48 -9.58
C LEU A 295 15.93 -14.48 -10.45
N CYS A 296 17.22 -14.21 -10.17
CA CYS A 296 18.03 -13.36 -11.05
C CYS A 296 18.31 -14.00 -12.42
N ALA A 297 18.18 -15.33 -12.54
CA ALA A 297 18.22 -16.02 -13.83
C ALA A 297 16.99 -15.77 -14.70
N ILE A 298 15.89 -15.26 -14.11
CA ILE A 298 14.69 -14.86 -14.82
C ILE A 298 14.91 -13.41 -15.22
N ASP A 299 15.10 -13.15 -16.51
CA ASP A 299 15.43 -11.83 -17.02
C ASP A 299 14.21 -10.89 -16.98
N LEU A 300 13.84 -10.47 -15.76
CA LEU A 300 12.72 -9.57 -15.49
C LEU A 300 13.13 -8.09 -15.63
N PHE A 301 14.42 -7.80 -15.48
CA PHE A 301 14.99 -6.46 -15.55
C PHE A 301 16.12 -6.43 -16.59
N PRO A 302 15.91 -5.73 -17.72
CA PRO A 302 16.86 -5.72 -18.82
C PRO A 302 18.15 -4.98 -18.47
N THR A 303 18.09 -3.99 -17.58
CA THR A 303 19.25 -3.16 -17.20
C THR A 303 19.40 -3.05 -15.67
N LEU A 304 20.61 -2.73 -15.19
CA LEU A 304 20.86 -2.52 -13.77
C LEU A 304 20.05 -1.33 -13.24
N GLU A 305 19.93 -0.27 -14.03
CA GLU A 305 19.16 0.93 -13.70
C GLU A 305 17.68 0.60 -13.51
N SER A 306 17.12 -0.27 -14.36
CA SER A 306 15.72 -0.71 -14.23
C SER A 306 15.46 -1.47 -12.92
N PHE A 307 16.44 -2.25 -12.45
CA PHE A 307 16.35 -2.93 -11.16
C PHE A 307 16.47 -1.96 -9.98
N VAL A 308 17.42 -1.01 -10.04
CA VAL A 308 17.56 0.03 -9.00
C VAL A 308 16.29 0.89 -8.90
N ALA A 309 15.71 1.29 -10.03
CA ALA A 309 14.44 2.01 -10.07
C ALA A 309 13.30 1.21 -9.44
N PHE A 310 13.27 -0.10 -9.68
CA PHE A 310 12.32 -1.00 -9.05
C PHE A 310 12.48 -1.09 -7.53
N VAL A 311 13.70 -1.21 -7.02
CA VAL A 311 13.97 -1.20 -5.57
C VAL A 311 13.48 0.11 -4.96
N GLN A 312 13.76 1.25 -5.60
CA GLN A 312 13.33 2.55 -5.12
C GLN A 312 11.80 2.69 -5.07
N GLU A 313 11.08 2.33 -6.14
CA GLU A 313 9.62 2.42 -6.18
C GLU A 313 8.97 1.42 -5.22
N ASN A 314 9.50 0.20 -5.10
CA ASN A 314 8.98 -0.80 -4.17
C ASN A 314 9.09 -0.33 -2.71
N LEU A 315 10.22 0.26 -2.32
CA LEU A 315 10.42 0.79 -0.96
C LEU A 315 9.56 2.03 -0.67
N ARG A 316 9.09 2.78 -1.68
CA ARG A 316 8.04 3.80 -1.45
C ARG A 316 6.75 3.21 -0.90
N LEU A 317 6.53 1.93 -1.14
CA LEU A 317 5.30 1.23 -0.82
C LEU A 317 5.50 0.16 0.24
N ASP A 318 6.56 0.29 1.06
CA ASP A 318 6.92 -0.65 2.14
C ASP A 318 5.66 -1.26 2.77
N MET A 319 5.59 -2.58 2.74
CA MET A 319 4.35 -3.26 3.07
C MET A 319 4.03 -3.30 4.57
N ARG A 320 5.00 -2.98 5.44
CA ARG A 320 4.81 -2.89 6.88
C ARG A 320 3.80 -1.80 7.23
N SER A 321 3.09 -2.01 8.33
CA SER A 321 2.15 -1.06 8.91
C SER A 321 2.89 0.17 9.43
N THR A 322 2.20 1.31 9.49
CA THR A 322 2.75 2.56 10.06
C THR A 322 3.31 2.35 11.46
N ARG A 323 2.71 1.46 12.26
CA ARG A 323 3.19 1.11 13.60
C ARG A 323 4.55 0.40 13.58
N GLU A 324 4.72 -0.56 12.68
CA GLU A 324 5.97 -1.33 12.55
C GLU A 324 7.12 -0.46 12.07
N ARG A 325 6.84 0.54 11.21
CA ARG A 325 7.85 1.49 10.69
C ARG A 325 8.39 2.47 11.74
N VAL A 326 7.68 2.66 12.84
CA VAL A 326 8.07 3.59 13.93
C VAL A 326 8.39 2.83 15.22
N ASP A 327 8.50 1.51 15.16
CA ASP A 327 8.83 0.70 16.34
C ASP A 327 10.31 0.96 16.72
N PRO A 328 10.58 1.49 17.93
CA PRO A 328 11.94 1.86 18.35
C PRO A 328 12.87 0.65 18.54
N LYS A 329 12.37 -0.57 18.37
CA LYS A 329 13.18 -1.80 18.41
C LYS A 329 13.98 -2.03 17.14
N PHE A 330 13.63 -1.38 16.03
CA PHE A 330 14.24 -1.63 14.74
C PHE A 330 14.84 -0.34 14.18
N ASP A 331 16.17 -0.28 14.21
CA ASP A 331 16.92 0.80 13.56
C ASP A 331 17.05 0.53 12.05
N ASP A 332 17.27 -0.73 11.68
CA ASP A 332 17.48 -1.18 10.31
C ASP A 332 16.47 -2.26 9.89
N TYR A 333 16.02 -2.15 8.64
CA TYR A 333 15.07 -3.03 7.99
C TYR A 333 15.72 -3.73 6.80
N ARG A 334 15.17 -4.90 6.48
CA ARG A 334 15.58 -5.70 5.32
C ARG A 334 14.37 -6.13 4.52
N VAL A 335 14.54 -6.21 3.21
CA VAL A 335 13.58 -6.80 2.27
C VAL A 335 14.33 -7.59 1.21
N THR A 336 13.78 -8.72 0.76
CA THR A 336 14.39 -9.53 -0.31
C THR A 336 13.65 -9.31 -1.62
N LEU A 337 14.38 -8.86 -2.65
CA LEU A 337 13.88 -8.58 -3.99
C LEU A 337 14.75 -9.32 -5.02
N CYS A 338 14.13 -10.08 -5.93
CA CYS A 338 14.74 -11.13 -6.75
C CYS A 338 15.44 -12.18 -5.88
N ASP A 339 16.72 -12.02 -5.55
CA ASP A 339 17.45 -12.82 -4.57
C ASP A 339 18.47 -11.92 -3.84
N ILE A 340 18.11 -10.65 -3.64
CA ILE A 340 18.99 -9.62 -3.10
C ILE A 340 18.33 -9.04 -1.86
N VAL A 341 19.05 -9.04 -0.76
CA VAL A 341 18.64 -8.44 0.50
C VAL A 341 18.99 -6.96 0.44
N ILE A 342 17.97 -6.12 0.36
CA ILE A 342 18.11 -4.66 0.43
C ILE A 342 18.01 -4.24 1.90
N SER A 343 19.02 -3.52 2.38
CA SER A 343 19.07 -2.96 3.73
C SER A 343 18.73 -1.48 3.70
N TYR A 344 17.86 -1.04 4.60
CA TYR A 344 17.36 0.35 4.63
C TYR A 344 16.88 0.73 6.03
N ARG A 345 16.73 2.03 6.28
CA ARG A 345 16.22 2.58 7.54
C ARG A 345 15.10 3.57 7.27
N MET A 346 14.21 3.75 8.25
CA MET A 346 13.19 4.79 8.22
C MET A 346 13.83 6.10 8.67
N THR A 347 13.70 7.17 7.89
CA THR A 347 14.24 8.49 8.25
C THR A 347 13.26 9.27 9.12
N GLN A 348 13.73 10.27 9.86
CA GLN A 348 12.92 11.20 10.65
C GLN A 348 13.41 12.63 10.41
N PRO A 349 12.52 13.66 10.43
CA PRO A 349 11.08 13.59 10.67
C PRO A 349 10.28 13.26 9.39
N GLY A 350 9.39 12.25 9.46
CA GLY A 350 8.46 11.88 8.38
C GLY A 350 8.66 10.46 7.84
N PRO A 351 7.74 9.89 7.05
CA PRO A 351 7.86 8.53 6.54
C PRO A 351 8.79 8.53 5.32
N GLY A 352 10.09 8.73 5.53
CA GLY A 352 11.11 8.57 4.50
C GLY A 352 11.87 7.25 4.67
N VAL A 353 12.51 6.80 3.60
CA VAL A 353 13.40 5.63 3.61
C VAL A 353 14.77 6.02 3.08
N ALA A 354 15.83 5.63 3.79
CA ALA A 354 17.20 5.71 3.30
C ALA A 354 17.72 4.29 3.04
N ILE A 355 18.06 4.00 1.79
CA ILE A 355 18.63 2.73 1.36
C ILE A 355 20.12 2.74 1.64
N MET A 356 20.60 1.77 2.42
CA MET A 356 21.97 1.73 2.93
C MET A 356 22.88 0.83 2.07
N GLY A 357 22.33 -0.21 1.45
CA GLY A 357 23.10 -1.14 0.65
C GLY A 357 22.34 -2.43 0.32
N ALA A 358 23.06 -3.42 -0.22
CA ALA A 358 22.49 -4.68 -0.63
C ALA A 358 23.50 -5.85 -0.60
N ASP A 359 22.98 -7.05 -0.34
CA ASP A 359 23.74 -8.29 -0.33
C ASP A 359 23.02 -9.37 -1.16
N VAL A 360 23.77 -10.23 -1.86
CA VAL A 360 23.19 -11.41 -2.53
C VAL A 360 22.83 -12.47 -1.50
N VAL A 361 21.68 -13.12 -1.64
CA VAL A 361 21.30 -14.25 -0.78
C VAL A 361 22.23 -15.43 -1.06
N THR A 362 23.16 -15.72 -0.14
CA THR A 362 24.15 -16.80 -0.26
C THR A 362 23.71 -18.11 0.40
N ASP A 363 22.71 -18.09 1.30
CA ASP A 363 22.20 -19.27 1.99
C ASP A 363 20.67 -19.21 2.18
N ALA A 364 19.97 -20.29 1.82
CA ALA A 364 18.50 -20.39 1.83
C ALA A 364 17.87 -20.35 3.24
N THR A 365 18.70 -20.41 4.30
CA THR A 365 18.28 -20.39 5.72
C THR A 365 18.54 -19.05 6.41
N ALA A 366 19.22 -18.11 5.74
CA ALA A 366 19.44 -16.75 6.23
C ALA A 366 18.31 -15.79 5.81
N GLN A 367 17.06 -16.23 5.94
CA GLN A 367 15.96 -15.27 5.91
C GLN A 367 16.10 -14.35 7.14
N PRO A 368 16.11 -13.02 6.97
CA PRO A 368 16.27 -12.12 8.10
C PRO A 368 15.12 -12.33 9.09
N ARG A 369 15.47 -12.58 10.36
CA ARG A 369 14.54 -12.89 11.47
C ARG A 369 13.58 -11.75 11.85
N ASN A 370 13.68 -10.60 11.19
CA ASN A 370 12.79 -9.47 11.43
C ASN A 370 11.53 -9.63 10.56
N GLU A 371 10.72 -10.63 10.93
CA GLU A 371 9.34 -10.84 10.43
C GLU A 371 8.38 -9.79 10.97
#